data_AF-A0AA42LJ53-F1
#
_entry.id   AF-A0AA42LJ53-F1
#
_cell.length_a   1.000
_cell.length_b   1.000
_cell.length_c   1.000
_cell.angle_alpha   90.00
_cell.angle_beta   90.00
_cell.angle_gamma   90.00
#
_symmetry.space_group_name_H-M   'P 1'
#
loop_
_entity.id
_entity.type
_entity.pdbx_description
1 polymer ?
#
loop_
_entity_poly.entity_id
_entity_poly.type
_entity_poly.pdbx_seq_one_letter_code
_entity_poly.pdbx_strand_id
1 'polypeptide(L)'
;MAELPFQQPQTLNERQNRALALAAVFQSAQLTHMTALSGQQSIGENGNFYLEQLIKASLNIRPKGNQSCQTLDFFHQLADISLGLKTLESSITQPFNTSPKTRIPKLSTAKLPMTYAMALLQLEKKVYSNPKFVEIIEQSQQKILRQLSFFDNNYLHPSIIANLAQTYVDTAGQINPRIMVRGNAEAFKDSSHTNRIRASLFTGLQMAHLWRQLGGSSWGMVFSKRKLLKDIQDLARLQYQVI
;
A
#
# COMPACT_ATOMS: atom_id res chain seq x y z
N MET A 1 -4.29 7.33 -32.93
CA MET A 1 -2.99 6.90 -32.40
C MET A 1 -2.89 5.41 -32.63
N ALA A 2 -2.01 4.98 -33.53
CA ALA A 2 -1.82 3.57 -33.83
C ALA A 2 -1.04 2.92 -32.69
N GLU A 3 -1.58 1.86 -32.09
CA GLU A 3 -0.85 1.02 -31.15
C GLU A 3 0.33 0.38 -31.89
N LEU A 4 1.54 0.69 -31.44
CA LEU A 4 2.76 0.10 -32.00
C LEU A 4 2.82 -1.39 -31.57
N PRO A 5 2.91 -2.35 -32.52
CA PRO A 5 2.68 -3.77 -32.24
C PRO A 5 3.78 -4.49 -31.43
N PHE A 6 4.80 -3.79 -30.93
CA PHE A 6 5.97 -4.40 -30.30
C PHE A 6 6.54 -3.62 -29.09
N GLN A 7 5.69 -3.02 -28.25
CA GLN A 7 6.16 -2.69 -26.89
C GLN A 7 6.27 -4.00 -26.09
N GLN A 8 7.49 -4.49 -25.91
CA GLN A 8 7.74 -5.56 -24.95
C GLN A 8 7.21 -5.11 -23.59
N PRO A 9 6.46 -5.96 -22.85
CA PRO A 9 6.03 -5.63 -21.50
C PRO A 9 7.27 -5.22 -20.70
N GLN A 10 7.20 -4.08 -20.02
CA GLN A 10 8.35 -3.49 -19.33
C GLN A 10 8.81 -4.43 -18.22
N THR A 11 9.78 -5.31 -18.51
CA THR A 11 10.25 -6.29 -17.53
C THR A 11 11.17 -5.61 -16.54
N LEU A 12 10.71 -5.46 -15.30
CA LEU A 12 11.50 -4.89 -14.23
C LEU A 12 12.48 -5.94 -13.70
N ASN A 13 13.68 -5.49 -13.30
CA ASN A 13 14.60 -6.37 -12.58
C ASN A 13 14.07 -6.65 -11.16
N GLU A 14 14.62 -7.66 -10.47
CA GLU A 14 14.15 -8.03 -9.13
C GLU A 14 14.15 -6.86 -8.13
N ARG A 15 15.17 -6.00 -8.19
CA ARG A 15 15.29 -4.86 -7.26
C ARG A 15 14.22 -3.81 -7.55
N GLN A 16 13.94 -3.54 -8.82
CA GLN A 16 12.90 -2.63 -9.26
C GLN A 16 11.51 -3.17 -8.88
N ASN A 17 11.26 -4.47 -9.05
CA ASN A 17 10.02 -5.11 -8.59
C ASN A 17 9.83 -4.94 -7.06
N ARG A 18 10.89 -5.21 -6.28
CA ARG A 18 10.89 -4.98 -4.82
C ARG A 18 10.66 -3.50 -4.48
N ALA A 19 11.33 -2.58 -5.18
CA ALA A 19 11.18 -1.14 -4.94
C ALA A 19 9.76 -0.65 -5.26
N LEU A 20 9.16 -1.16 -6.34
CA LEU A 20 7.82 -0.80 -6.77
C LEU A 20 6.74 -1.36 -5.81
N ALA A 21 6.89 -2.61 -5.35
CA ALA A 21 5.99 -3.18 -4.35
C ALA A 21 6.08 -2.43 -3.02
N LEU A 22 7.29 -2.01 -2.63
CA LEU A 22 7.50 -1.15 -1.47
C LEU A 22 6.83 0.22 -1.67
N ALA A 23 6.93 0.81 -2.85
CA ALA A 23 6.25 2.06 -3.17
C ALA A 23 4.73 1.93 -3.01
N ALA A 24 4.13 0.79 -3.38
CA ALA A 24 2.71 0.53 -3.15
C ALA A 24 2.32 0.50 -1.65
N VAL A 25 3.20 0.01 -0.76
CA VAL A 25 3.03 0.11 0.70
C VAL A 25 3.06 1.57 1.16
N PHE A 26 3.91 2.40 0.56
CA PHE A 26 3.96 3.83 0.87
C PHE A 26 2.76 4.58 0.29
N GLN A 27 2.21 4.16 -0.85
CA GLN A 27 0.98 4.69 -1.41
C GLN A 27 -0.20 4.49 -0.46
N SER A 28 -0.35 3.28 0.07
CA SER A 28 -1.42 2.99 1.03
C SER A 28 -1.26 3.80 2.31
N ALA A 29 -0.04 3.93 2.82
CA ALA A 29 0.25 4.72 4.01
C ALA A 29 -0.03 6.22 3.80
N GLN A 30 0.28 6.75 2.62
CA GLN A 30 -0.02 8.13 2.26
C GLN A 30 -1.53 8.35 2.16
N LEU A 31 -2.29 7.42 1.56
CA LEU A 31 -3.75 7.49 1.48
C LEU A 31 -4.41 7.43 2.86
N THR A 32 -3.92 6.56 3.75
CA THR A 32 -4.33 6.54 5.17
C THR A 32 -4.12 7.92 5.81
N HIS A 33 -2.95 8.53 5.58
CA HIS A 33 -2.64 9.83 6.14
C HIS A 33 -3.52 10.96 5.58
N MET A 34 -3.70 11.00 4.26
CA MET A 34 -4.56 11.97 3.59
C MET A 34 -6.00 11.85 4.08
N THR A 35 -6.56 10.64 4.11
CA THR A 35 -7.94 10.40 4.59
C THR A 35 -8.13 10.84 6.04
N ALA A 36 -7.12 10.61 6.90
CA ALA A 36 -7.17 11.05 8.29
C ALA A 36 -7.08 12.59 8.43
N LEU A 37 -6.40 13.29 7.53
CA LEU A 37 -6.29 14.75 7.56
C LEU A 37 -7.49 15.48 6.94
N SER A 38 -8.12 14.90 5.91
CA SER A 38 -9.20 15.55 5.14
C SER A 38 -10.46 15.90 5.95
N GLY A 39 -10.60 15.45 7.20
CA GLY A 39 -11.79 15.73 8.00
C GLY A 39 -13.02 15.02 7.43
N GLN A 40 -14.11 15.76 7.17
CA GLN A 40 -15.31 15.26 6.47
C GLN A 40 -15.21 15.39 4.93
N GLN A 41 -14.12 15.96 4.42
CA GLN A 41 -13.95 16.14 2.98
C GLN A 41 -13.41 14.87 2.31
N SER A 42 -13.82 14.65 1.07
CA SER A 42 -13.28 13.61 0.20
C SER A 42 -11.79 13.86 -0.10
N ILE A 43 -11.00 12.79 -0.26
CA ILE A 43 -9.58 12.84 -0.68
C ILE A 43 -9.39 13.25 -2.16
N GLY A 44 -10.46 13.68 -2.82
CA GLY A 44 -10.48 14.09 -4.23
C GLY A 44 -10.39 12.91 -5.20
N GLU A 45 -10.51 13.21 -6.49
CA GLU A 45 -10.47 12.21 -7.57
C GLU A 45 -9.13 11.47 -7.61
N ASN A 46 -8.02 12.19 -7.43
CA ASN A 46 -6.68 11.59 -7.38
C ASN A 46 -6.55 10.56 -6.24
N GLY A 47 -7.04 10.89 -5.04
CA GLY A 47 -7.00 9.97 -3.90
C GLY A 47 -7.85 8.72 -4.14
N ASN A 48 -9.02 8.89 -4.77
CA ASN A 48 -9.89 7.78 -5.18
C ASN A 48 -9.23 6.88 -6.21
N PHE A 49 -8.59 7.46 -7.23
CA PHE A 49 -7.84 6.73 -8.24
C PHE A 49 -6.76 5.83 -7.62
N TYR A 50 -5.87 6.39 -6.79
CA TYR A 50 -4.80 5.58 -6.18
C TYR A 50 -5.34 4.50 -5.22
N LEU A 51 -6.42 4.77 -4.51
CA LEU A 51 -7.08 3.79 -3.66
C LEU A 51 -7.67 2.65 -4.49
N GLU A 52 -8.32 2.98 -5.61
CA GLU A 52 -8.90 1.99 -6.52
C GLU A 52 -7.82 1.06 -7.08
N GLN A 53 -6.69 1.60 -7.53
CA GLN A 53 -5.57 0.81 -8.04
C GLN A 53 -5.00 -0.13 -6.95
N LEU A 54 -4.88 0.34 -5.70
CA LEU A 54 -4.46 -0.52 -4.59
C LEU A 54 -5.48 -1.62 -4.27
N ILE A 55 -6.78 -1.33 -4.35
CA ILE A 55 -7.82 -2.33 -4.12
C ILE A 55 -7.72 -3.42 -5.21
N LYS A 56 -7.66 -3.03 -6.48
CA LYS A 56 -7.48 -3.95 -7.61
C LYS A 56 -6.26 -4.85 -7.40
N ALA A 57 -5.11 -4.26 -7.10
CA ALA A 57 -3.87 -4.99 -6.84
C ALA A 57 -4.03 -5.97 -5.65
N SER A 58 -4.59 -5.50 -4.53
CA SER A 58 -4.73 -6.29 -3.30
C SER A 58 -5.63 -7.52 -3.44
N LEU A 59 -6.63 -7.44 -4.33
CA LEU A 59 -7.56 -8.54 -4.59
C LEU A 59 -6.99 -9.59 -5.53
N ASN A 60 -5.86 -9.30 -6.18
CA ASN A 60 -5.13 -10.26 -7.03
C ASN A 60 -3.98 -10.95 -6.28
N ILE A 61 -3.54 -10.42 -5.14
CA ILE A 61 -2.51 -11.06 -4.32
C ILE A 61 -3.09 -12.29 -3.61
N ARG A 62 -2.39 -13.43 -3.72
CA ARG A 62 -2.78 -14.70 -3.11
C ARG A 62 -1.79 -15.08 -1.99
N PRO A 63 -2.26 -15.37 -0.77
CA PRO A 63 -1.38 -15.72 0.37
C PRO A 63 -0.49 -16.94 0.15
N LYS A 64 -0.98 -17.94 -0.59
CA LYS A 64 -0.30 -19.24 -0.80
C LYS A 64 0.32 -19.39 -2.20
N GLY A 65 0.27 -18.35 -3.04
CA GLY A 65 0.76 -18.41 -4.41
C GLY A 65 2.26 -18.14 -4.49
N ASN A 66 3.07 -19.14 -4.84
CA ASN A 66 4.43 -18.93 -5.31
C ASN A 66 4.40 -18.55 -6.79
N GLN A 67 4.41 -17.26 -7.10
CA GLN A 67 4.63 -16.80 -8.47
C GLN A 67 5.75 -15.77 -8.47
N SER A 68 6.76 -16.01 -9.31
CA SER A 68 7.71 -15.00 -9.76
C SER A 68 6.93 -13.95 -10.55
N CYS A 69 6.26 -13.04 -9.84
CA CYS A 69 5.37 -12.04 -10.41
C CYS A 69 6.14 -10.74 -10.68
N GLN A 70 5.83 -10.09 -11.79
CA GLN A 70 6.22 -8.71 -12.00
C GLN A 70 5.25 -7.84 -11.20
N THR A 71 5.74 -6.84 -10.48
CA THR A 71 4.85 -5.93 -9.74
C THR A 71 3.88 -5.20 -10.69
N LEU A 72 4.27 -5.00 -11.95
CA LEU A 72 3.42 -4.43 -12.99
C LEU A 72 2.25 -5.33 -13.42
N ASP A 73 2.24 -6.61 -13.06
CA ASP A 73 1.08 -7.48 -13.26
C ASP A 73 -0.11 -7.05 -12.38
N PHE A 74 0.16 -6.34 -11.28
CA PHE A 74 -0.85 -5.78 -10.37
C PHE A 74 -1.18 -4.32 -10.66
N PHE A 75 -0.25 -3.59 -11.29
CA PHE A 75 -0.33 -2.16 -11.59
C PHE A 75 0.08 -1.95 -13.04
N HIS A 76 -0.88 -1.72 -13.93
CA HIS A 76 -0.67 -1.70 -15.38
C HIS A 76 0.40 -0.70 -15.84
N GLN A 77 0.64 0.36 -15.07
CA GLN A 77 1.61 1.41 -15.37
C GLN A 77 2.21 2.00 -14.09
N LEU A 78 3.41 2.59 -14.22
CA LEU A 78 4.09 3.26 -13.11
C LEU A 78 3.31 4.46 -12.54
N ALA A 79 2.46 5.10 -13.37
CA ALA A 79 1.60 6.19 -12.93
C ALA A 79 0.63 5.77 -11.81
N ASP A 80 0.20 4.51 -11.80
CA ASP A 80 -0.73 3.95 -10.81
C ASP A 80 -0.13 3.93 -9.39
N ILE A 81 1.20 4.00 -9.27
CA ILE A 81 1.95 3.95 -8.01
C ILE A 81 2.74 5.25 -7.76
N SER A 82 2.51 6.29 -8.57
CA SER A 82 3.33 7.50 -8.54
C SER A 82 3.24 8.26 -7.20
N LEU A 83 2.10 8.19 -6.51
CA LEU A 83 1.95 8.72 -5.14
C LEU A 83 2.91 7.98 -4.19
N GLY A 84 2.90 6.65 -4.24
CA GLY A 84 3.78 5.81 -3.44
C GLY A 84 5.26 6.03 -3.70
N LEU A 85 5.66 6.16 -4.97
CA LEU A 85 7.05 6.42 -5.36
C LEU A 85 7.54 7.75 -4.78
N LYS A 86 6.75 8.82 -4.89
CA LYS A 86 7.06 10.15 -4.33
C LYS A 86 7.14 10.12 -2.80
N THR A 87 6.20 9.44 -2.14
CA THR A 87 6.19 9.32 -0.67
C THR A 87 7.39 8.50 -0.17
N LEU A 88 7.73 7.41 -0.86
CA LEU A 88 8.89 6.59 -0.54
C LEU A 88 10.19 7.36 -0.71
N GLU A 89 10.37 8.05 -1.85
CA GLU A 89 11.54 8.89 -2.11
C GLU A 89 11.71 9.97 -1.02
N SER A 90 10.63 10.67 -0.70
CA SER A 90 10.62 11.70 0.36
C SER A 90 10.99 11.13 1.74
N SER A 91 10.57 9.90 2.02
CA SER A 91 10.84 9.21 3.30
C SER A 91 12.27 8.67 3.40
N ILE A 92 12.95 8.45 2.27
CA ILE A 92 14.35 8.00 2.23
C ILE A 92 15.30 9.20 2.26
N THR A 93 14.98 10.27 1.52
CA THR A 93 15.80 11.49 1.44
C THR A 93 15.77 12.30 2.72
N GLN A 94 14.63 12.34 3.42
CA GLN A 94 14.62 12.80 4.81
C GLN A 94 15.20 11.69 5.71
N PRO A 95 16.25 11.97 6.51
CA PRO A 95 16.98 10.93 7.23
C PRO A 95 16.06 10.16 8.17
N PHE A 96 16.04 8.83 7.98
CA PHE A 96 15.48 7.85 8.91
C PHE A 96 16.13 8.03 10.29
N ASN A 97 15.40 8.59 11.25
CA ASN A 97 15.89 8.70 12.62
C ASN A 97 15.55 7.41 13.38
N THR A 98 16.56 6.59 13.66
CA THR A 98 16.48 5.34 14.42
C THR A 98 16.63 5.50 15.93
N SER A 99 16.76 6.71 16.48
CA SER A 99 17.14 6.86 17.89
C SER A 99 15.94 6.76 18.87
N PRO A 100 16.07 6.03 20.02
CA PRO A 100 15.11 6.07 21.12
C PRO A 100 15.41 7.16 22.18
N LYS A 101 14.33 7.66 22.81
CA LYS A 101 14.18 8.49 24.04
C LYS A 101 14.49 10.02 24.00
N THR A 102 13.43 10.81 23.86
CA THR A 102 13.08 11.93 24.78
C THR A 102 11.55 12.12 24.81
N ARG A 103 11.03 12.58 25.97
CA ARG A 103 9.61 12.81 26.25
C ARG A 103 9.12 13.92 25.33
N ILE A 104 8.25 13.56 24.37
CA ILE A 104 7.58 14.41 23.37
C ILE A 104 8.44 14.70 22.09
N PRO A 105 8.37 13.84 21.06
CA PRO A 105 8.84 14.20 19.72
C PRO A 105 7.77 15.02 18.97
N LYS A 106 8.12 16.23 18.50
CA LYS A 106 7.35 16.91 17.45
C LYS A 106 7.57 16.16 16.12
N LEU A 107 6.48 15.60 15.60
CA LEU A 107 6.49 14.75 14.42
C LEU A 107 6.22 15.61 13.18
N SER A 108 7.21 15.75 12.28
CA SER A 108 6.99 16.30 10.95
C SER A 108 6.01 15.41 10.19
N THR A 109 5.09 16.00 9.42
CA THR A 109 4.02 15.32 8.65
C THR A 109 4.54 14.19 7.76
N ALA A 110 5.76 14.31 7.22
CA ALA A 110 6.40 13.26 6.41
C ALA A 110 6.71 11.97 7.22
N LYS A 111 6.81 12.06 8.55
CA LYS A 111 7.09 10.90 9.42
C LYS A 111 5.87 9.99 9.59
N LEU A 112 4.64 10.47 9.40
CA LEU A 112 3.43 9.66 9.65
C LEU A 112 3.23 8.56 8.58
N PRO A 113 3.22 8.86 7.27
CA PRO A 113 3.18 7.83 6.24
C PRO A 113 4.30 6.79 6.40
N MET A 114 5.53 7.25 6.71
CA MET A 114 6.65 6.34 6.99
C MET A 114 6.36 5.43 8.19
N THR A 115 5.83 5.97 9.29
CA THR A 115 5.49 5.19 10.48
C THR A 115 4.44 4.12 10.16
N TYR A 116 3.41 4.47 9.39
CA TYR A 116 2.37 3.54 8.98
C TYR A 116 2.94 2.45 8.07
N ALA A 117 3.74 2.81 7.07
CA ALA A 117 4.39 1.85 6.18
C ALA A 117 5.29 0.87 6.94
N MET A 118 6.14 1.36 7.86
CA MET A 118 6.99 0.49 8.68
C MET A 118 6.18 -0.43 9.58
N ALA A 119 5.07 0.05 10.16
CA ALA A 119 4.18 -0.78 10.94
C ALA A 119 3.51 -1.87 10.09
N LEU A 120 3.08 -1.56 8.86
CA LEU A 120 2.53 -2.55 7.92
C LEU A 120 3.56 -3.64 7.58
N LEU A 121 4.81 -3.26 7.28
CA LEU A 121 5.90 -4.22 7.00
C LEU A 121 6.20 -5.16 8.17
N GLN A 122 5.96 -4.70 9.41
CA GLN A 122 6.14 -5.52 10.62
C GLN A 122 4.91 -6.40 10.90
N LEU A 123 3.71 -5.86 10.71
CA LEU A 123 2.46 -6.57 10.93
C LEU A 123 2.24 -7.70 9.93
N GLU A 124 2.62 -7.49 8.67
CA GLU A 124 2.55 -8.49 7.60
C GLU A 124 3.06 -9.85 8.07
N LYS A 125 4.29 -9.90 8.60
CA LYS A 125 4.91 -11.16 9.02
C LYS A 125 4.08 -11.87 10.08
N LYS A 126 3.51 -11.11 11.02
CA LYS A 126 2.68 -11.65 12.11
C LYS A 126 1.34 -12.15 11.57
N VAL A 127 0.72 -11.41 10.65
CA VAL A 127 -0.57 -11.78 10.04
C VAL A 127 -0.42 -13.06 9.22
N TYR A 128 0.52 -13.10 8.29
CA TYR A 128 0.69 -14.23 7.37
C TYR A 128 1.32 -15.47 8.02
N SER A 129 1.95 -15.33 9.18
CA SER A 129 2.36 -16.48 10.00
C SER A 129 1.21 -17.18 10.73
N ASN A 130 0.02 -16.57 10.81
CA ASN A 130 -1.15 -17.14 11.48
C ASN A 130 -2.12 -17.74 10.43
N PRO A 131 -2.25 -19.08 10.36
CA PRO A 131 -3.12 -19.73 9.37
C PRO A 131 -4.59 -19.27 9.44
N LYS A 132 -5.10 -18.95 10.64
CA LYS A 132 -6.49 -18.47 10.81
C LYS A 132 -6.69 -17.10 10.16
N PHE A 133 -5.72 -16.20 10.27
CA PHE A 133 -5.82 -14.89 9.63
C PHE A 133 -5.70 -15.01 8.11
N VAL A 134 -4.85 -15.91 7.61
CA VAL A 134 -4.75 -16.21 6.18
C VAL A 134 -6.08 -16.73 5.64
N GLU A 135 -6.76 -17.63 6.36
CA GLU A 135 -8.07 -18.14 5.97
C GLU A 135 -9.13 -17.02 5.90
N ILE A 136 -9.18 -16.13 6.90
CA ILE A 136 -10.08 -14.96 6.90
C ILE A 136 -9.82 -14.07 5.67
N ILE A 137 -8.55 -13.83 5.34
CA ILE A 137 -8.17 -13.04 4.16
C ILE A 137 -8.66 -13.70 2.87
N GLU A 138 -8.42 -15.00 2.70
CA GLU A 138 -8.82 -15.76 1.50
C GLU A 138 -10.34 -15.74 1.33
N GLN A 139 -11.09 -16.02 2.40
CA GLN A 139 -12.57 -15.99 2.37
C GLN A 139 -13.11 -14.60 2.06
N SER A 140 -12.53 -13.55 2.65
CA SER A 140 -12.95 -12.17 2.41
C SER A 140 -12.67 -11.74 0.97
N GLN A 141 -11.49 -12.05 0.43
CA GLN A 141 -11.16 -11.77 -0.98
C GLN A 141 -12.16 -12.45 -1.93
N GLN A 142 -12.48 -13.72 -1.71
CA GLN A 142 -13.48 -14.43 -2.52
C GLN A 142 -14.86 -13.78 -2.44
N LYS A 143 -15.29 -13.38 -1.25
CA LYS A 143 -16.56 -12.66 -1.04
C LYS A 143 -16.57 -11.34 -1.80
N ILE A 144 -15.51 -10.55 -1.70
CA ILE A 144 -15.37 -9.25 -2.38
C ILE A 144 -15.42 -9.43 -3.91
N LEU A 145 -14.69 -10.41 -4.45
CA LEU A 145 -14.69 -10.71 -5.89
C LEU A 145 -16.10 -11.06 -6.41
N ARG A 146 -16.89 -11.82 -5.64
CA ARG A 146 -18.30 -12.09 -5.99
C ARG A 146 -19.17 -10.84 -5.91
N GLN A 147 -18.91 -9.93 -4.97
CA GLN A 147 -19.68 -8.69 -4.86
C GLN A 147 -19.38 -7.72 -6.01
N LEU A 148 -18.13 -7.65 -6.46
CA LEU A 148 -17.73 -6.79 -7.57
C LEU A 148 -18.50 -7.06 -8.86
N SER A 149 -18.83 -8.33 -9.15
CA SER A 149 -19.63 -8.67 -10.34
C SER A 149 -21.06 -8.14 -10.29
N PHE A 150 -21.60 -7.86 -9.10
CA PHE A 150 -22.92 -7.23 -8.94
C PHE A 150 -22.87 -5.70 -8.97
N PHE A 151 -21.67 -5.11 -8.85
CA PHE A 151 -21.47 -3.66 -8.79
C PHE A 151 -20.77 -3.12 -10.03
N ASP A 152 -20.91 -3.80 -11.18
CA ASP A 152 -20.27 -3.42 -12.45
C ASP A 152 -18.76 -3.16 -12.32
N ASN A 153 -18.08 -3.95 -11.48
CA ASN A 153 -16.66 -3.80 -11.14
C ASN A 153 -16.30 -2.45 -10.49
N ASN A 154 -17.22 -1.81 -9.77
CA ASN A 154 -16.94 -0.62 -8.96
C ASN A 154 -16.17 -0.99 -7.67
N TYR A 155 -14.84 -0.92 -7.75
CA TYR A 155 -13.94 -1.21 -6.62
C TYR A 155 -14.04 -0.22 -5.45
N LEU A 156 -14.58 0.99 -5.68
CA LEU A 156 -14.79 1.99 -4.65
C LEU A 156 -16.19 1.94 -4.02
N HIS A 157 -17.02 0.95 -4.40
CA HIS A 157 -18.35 0.79 -3.84
C HIS A 157 -18.26 0.66 -2.29
N PRO A 158 -19.12 1.34 -1.51
CA PRO A 158 -19.02 1.37 -0.05
C PRO A 158 -18.96 -0.02 0.60
N SER A 159 -19.70 -1.00 0.06
CA SER A 159 -19.65 -2.38 0.56
C SER A 159 -18.28 -3.03 0.38
N ILE A 160 -17.57 -2.76 -0.73
CA ILE A 160 -16.23 -3.30 -0.96
C ILE A 160 -15.25 -2.71 0.05
N ILE A 161 -15.27 -1.39 0.23
CA ILE A 161 -14.45 -0.68 1.23
C ILE A 161 -14.75 -1.21 2.64
N ALA A 162 -16.02 -1.40 2.99
CA ALA A 162 -16.43 -1.92 4.29
C ALA A 162 -15.93 -3.36 4.52
N ASN A 163 -15.99 -4.26 3.53
CA ASN A 163 -15.44 -5.61 3.69
C ASN A 163 -13.92 -5.59 3.86
N LEU A 164 -13.18 -4.78 3.11
CA LEU A 164 -11.73 -4.63 3.29
C LEU A 164 -11.40 -4.08 4.68
N ALA A 165 -12.15 -3.08 5.13
CA ALA A 165 -12.02 -2.51 6.47
C ALA A 165 -12.30 -3.54 7.57
N GLN A 166 -13.33 -4.36 7.41
CA GLN A 166 -13.66 -5.43 8.34
C GLN A 166 -12.55 -6.50 8.37
N THR A 167 -12.02 -6.85 7.21
CA THR A 167 -10.90 -7.81 7.10
C THR A 167 -9.66 -7.30 7.84
N TYR A 168 -9.36 -6.00 7.77
CA TYR A 168 -8.31 -5.40 8.59
C TYR A 168 -8.57 -5.59 10.09
N VAL A 169 -9.79 -5.29 10.55
CA VAL A 169 -10.18 -5.40 11.96
C VAL A 169 -10.06 -6.83 12.46
N ASP A 170 -10.49 -7.81 11.66
CA ASP A 170 -10.50 -9.22 12.02
C ASP A 170 -9.11 -9.88 11.95
N THR A 171 -8.14 -9.23 11.33
CA THR A 171 -6.77 -9.74 11.16
C THR A 171 -5.72 -8.81 11.81
N ALA A 172 -5.13 -7.89 11.04
CA ALA A 172 -4.05 -7.03 11.50
C ALA A 172 -4.44 -6.14 12.69
N GLY A 173 -5.72 -5.76 12.79
CA GLY A 173 -6.28 -4.99 13.90
C GLY A 173 -6.29 -5.73 15.25
N GLN A 174 -6.18 -7.07 15.24
CA GLN A 174 -6.08 -7.89 16.44
C GLN A 174 -4.65 -7.96 17.01
N ILE A 175 -3.65 -7.49 16.25
CA ILE A 175 -2.24 -7.62 16.62
C ILE A 175 -1.76 -6.36 17.34
N ASN A 176 -1.07 -6.55 18.48
CA ASN A 176 -0.44 -5.46 19.22
C ASN A 176 1.04 -5.29 18.86
N PRO A 177 1.56 -4.03 18.87
CA PRO A 177 0.80 -2.78 19.00
C PRO A 177 0.02 -2.44 17.71
N ARG A 178 -1.15 -1.80 17.85
CA ARG A 178 -1.97 -1.35 16.71
C ARG A 178 -1.34 -0.14 16.01
N ILE A 179 -1.61 0.02 14.72
CA ILE A 179 -1.27 1.25 13.98
C ILE A 179 -2.11 2.40 14.51
N MET A 180 -1.48 3.38 15.15
CA MET A 180 -2.13 4.59 15.64
C MET A 180 -2.20 5.63 14.53
N VAL A 181 -3.33 5.69 13.83
CA VAL A 181 -3.58 6.70 12.80
C VAL A 181 -3.91 8.04 13.47
N ARG A 182 -3.19 9.09 13.09
CA ARG A 182 -3.38 10.46 13.59
C ARG A 182 -3.91 11.36 12.48
N GLY A 183 -4.89 12.20 12.81
CA GLY A 183 -5.56 13.10 11.89
C GLY A 183 -6.59 13.99 12.59
N ASN A 184 -7.50 14.56 11.81
CA ASN A 184 -8.61 15.37 12.29
C ASN A 184 -9.65 14.48 13.01
N ALA A 185 -10.08 14.86 14.22
CA ALA A 185 -11.05 14.11 15.01
C ALA A 185 -12.38 13.86 14.27
N GLU A 186 -12.80 14.81 13.42
CA GLU A 186 -14.03 14.68 12.62
C GLU A 186 -13.96 13.50 11.63
N ALA A 187 -12.78 13.21 11.08
CA ALA A 187 -12.60 12.09 10.15
C ALA A 187 -12.85 10.73 10.80
N PHE A 188 -12.70 10.62 12.13
CA PHE A 188 -12.92 9.37 12.87
C PHE A 188 -14.36 9.19 13.36
N LYS A 189 -15.20 10.22 13.24
CA LYS A 189 -16.63 10.13 13.56
C LYS A 189 -17.44 9.49 12.44
N ASP A 190 -17.01 9.68 11.19
CA ASP A 190 -17.64 9.05 10.03
C ASP A 190 -17.11 7.62 9.81
N SER A 191 -18.05 6.66 9.78
CA SER A 191 -17.78 5.26 9.49
C SER A 191 -17.20 5.05 8.09
N SER A 192 -17.60 5.85 7.09
CA SER A 192 -17.08 5.77 5.72
C SER A 192 -15.59 6.11 5.67
N HIS A 193 -15.20 7.18 6.35
CA HIS A 193 -13.79 7.61 6.46
C HIS A 193 -12.96 6.59 7.24
N THR A 194 -13.48 6.11 8.37
CA THR A 194 -12.82 5.07 9.17
C THR A 194 -12.65 3.77 8.36
N ASN A 195 -13.65 3.38 7.58
CA ASN A 195 -13.56 2.23 6.68
C ASN A 195 -12.53 2.46 5.58
N ARG A 196 -12.46 3.64 4.96
CA ARG A 196 -11.41 3.99 4.00
C ARG A 196 -10.01 3.92 4.58
N ILE A 197 -9.81 4.42 5.81
CA ILE A 197 -8.53 4.32 6.53
C ILE A 197 -8.14 2.85 6.70
N ARG A 198 -9.04 2.01 7.22
CA ARG A 198 -8.78 0.59 7.48
C ARG A 198 -8.61 -0.21 6.18
N ALA A 199 -9.40 0.07 5.16
CA ALA A 199 -9.26 -0.53 3.84
C ALA A 199 -7.89 -0.17 3.22
N SER A 200 -7.46 1.09 3.31
CA SER A 200 -6.12 1.52 2.86
C SER A 200 -5.01 0.78 3.63
N LEU A 201 -5.15 0.62 4.95
CA LEU A 201 -4.18 -0.16 5.73
C LEU A 201 -4.17 -1.64 5.32
N PHE A 202 -5.33 -2.23 5.01
CA PHE A 202 -5.43 -3.60 4.54
C PHE A 202 -4.76 -3.81 3.18
N THR A 203 -5.03 -2.92 2.20
CA THR A 203 -4.36 -3.01 0.90
C THR A 203 -2.85 -2.82 1.06
N GLY A 204 -2.40 -1.94 1.96
CA GLY A 204 -0.99 -1.80 2.34
C GLY A 204 -0.37 -3.05 2.94
N LEU A 205 -1.12 -3.79 3.77
CA LEU A 205 -0.70 -5.08 4.33
C LEU A 205 -0.52 -6.13 3.22
N GLN A 206 -1.43 -6.16 2.24
CA GLN A 206 -1.32 -7.02 1.06
C GLN A 206 -0.09 -6.65 0.22
N MET A 207 0.15 -5.36 -0.04
CA MET A 207 1.36 -4.91 -0.75
C MET A 207 2.64 -5.24 0.01
N ALA A 208 2.62 -5.18 1.34
CA ALA A 208 3.75 -5.61 2.17
C ALA A 208 4.02 -7.11 2.02
N HIS A 209 2.97 -7.91 1.84
CA HIS A 209 3.08 -9.35 1.61
C HIS A 209 3.68 -9.63 0.23
N LEU A 210 3.20 -8.96 -0.82
CA LEU A 210 3.81 -9.02 -2.15
C LEU A 210 5.30 -8.63 -2.09
N TRP A 211 5.63 -7.53 -1.42
CA TRP A 211 7.01 -7.10 -1.25
C TRP A 211 7.89 -8.18 -0.60
N ARG A 212 7.37 -8.90 0.40
CA ARG A 212 8.04 -10.03 1.05
C ARG A 212 8.20 -11.23 0.13
N GLN A 213 7.16 -11.59 -0.62
CA GLN A 213 7.20 -12.66 -1.62
C GLN A 213 8.27 -12.39 -2.69
N LEU A 214 8.46 -11.12 -3.07
CA LEU A 214 9.51 -10.69 -3.99
C LEU A 214 10.92 -10.72 -3.37
N GLY A 215 11.10 -11.06 -2.08
CA GLY A 215 12.39 -11.09 -1.38
C GLY A 215 12.69 -9.83 -0.57
N GLY A 216 11.68 -9.02 -0.27
CA GLY A 216 11.79 -7.82 0.56
C GLY A 216 12.22 -8.11 2.00
N SER A 217 13.13 -7.28 2.53
CA SER A 217 13.60 -7.36 3.91
C SER A 217 13.80 -5.97 4.51
N SER A 218 13.26 -5.75 5.72
CA SER A 218 13.40 -4.48 6.43
C SER A 218 14.88 -4.14 6.72
N TRP A 219 15.69 -5.15 7.05
CA TRP A 219 17.14 -4.98 7.21
C TRP A 219 17.82 -4.68 5.87
N GLY A 220 17.43 -5.39 4.81
CA GLY A 220 17.92 -5.15 3.45
C GLY A 220 17.73 -3.68 3.05
N MET A 221 16.53 -3.13 3.29
CA MET A 221 16.20 -1.72 3.01
C MET A 221 17.14 -0.73 3.72
N VAL A 222 17.46 -0.97 4.99
CA VAL A 222 18.33 -0.08 5.78
C VAL A 222 19.76 -0.09 5.24
N PHE A 223 20.27 -1.25 4.83
CA PHE A 223 21.62 -1.39 4.27
C PHE A 223 21.72 -1.01 2.79
N SER A 224 20.61 -1.01 2.04
CA SER A 224 20.59 -0.74 0.61
C SER A 224 19.95 0.60 0.22
N LYS A 225 19.82 1.56 1.14
CA LYS A 225 19.14 2.86 0.90
C LYS A 225 19.58 3.56 -0.38
N ARG A 226 20.89 3.66 -0.64
CA ARG A 226 21.42 4.29 -1.87
C ARG A 226 20.98 3.55 -3.14
N LYS A 227 20.98 2.21 -3.10
CA LYS A 227 20.54 1.37 -4.22
C LYS A 227 19.04 1.51 -4.44
N LEU A 228 18.25 1.48 -3.37
CA LEU A 228 16.80 1.69 -3.42
C LEU A 228 16.45 3.07 -4.00
N LEU A 229 17.13 4.14 -3.56
CA LEU A 229 16.91 5.48 -4.10
C LEU A 229 17.23 5.53 -5.60
N LYS A 230 18.32 4.89 -6.03
CA LYS A 230 18.65 4.78 -7.46
C LYS A 230 17.57 4.04 -8.24
N ASP A 231 17.12 2.89 -7.74
CA ASP A 231 16.07 2.10 -8.41
C ASP A 231 14.75 2.91 -8.51
N ILE A 232 14.39 3.70 -7.48
CA ILE A 232 13.23 4.62 -7.51
C ILE A 232 13.41 5.72 -8.55
N GLN A 233 14.59 6.34 -8.62
CA GLN A 233 14.88 7.39 -9.60
C GLN A 233 14.87 6.85 -11.02
N ASP A 234 15.37 5.64 -11.24
CA ASP A 234 15.33 4.97 -12.53
C ASP A 234 13.87 4.66 -12.93
N LEU A 235 13.03 4.18 -12.00
CA LEU A 235 11.60 3.99 -12.23
C LEU A 235 10.87 5.31 -12.53
N ALA A 236 11.19 6.39 -11.81
CA ALA A 236 10.61 7.71 -12.06
C ALA A 236 10.99 8.23 -13.46
N ARG A 237 12.26 8.06 -13.88
CA ARG A 237 12.70 8.42 -15.24
C ARG A 237 11.95 7.64 -16.31
N LEU A 238 11.74 6.35 -16.09
CA LEU A 238 10.94 5.51 -17.00
C LEU A 238 9.50 6.02 -17.12
N GLN A 239 8.91 6.55 -16.04
CA GLN A 239 7.58 7.18 -16.10
C GLN A 239 7.59 8.45 -16.99
N TYR A 240 8.65 9.26 -16.95
CA TYR A 240 8.75 10.50 -17.74
C TYR A 240 9.11 10.28 -19.21
N GLN A 241 9.71 9.15 -19.57
CA GLN A 241 10.04 8.82 -20.97
C GLN A 241 8.85 8.30 -21.79
N VAL A 242 7.70 8.06 -21.15
CA VAL A 242 6.46 7.54 -21.77
C VAL A 242 5.49 8.68 -22.14
N ILE A 243 5.85 9.94 -21.84
CA ILE A 243 5.10 11.16 -22.20
C ILE A 243 5.82 11.84 -23.37
#